data_AF-A0AA39VI92-F1
#
_entry.id   AF-A0AA39VI92-F1
#
_cell.length_a   1.000
_cell.length_b   1.000
_cell.length_c   1.000
_cell.angle_alpha   90.00
_cell.angle_beta   90.00
_cell.angle_gamma   90.00
#
_symmetry.space_group_name_H-M   'P 1'
#
loop_
_entity.id
_entity.type
_entity.pdbx_description
1 polymer ?
#
loop_
_entity_poly.entity_id
_entity_poly.type
_entity_poly.pdbx_seq_one_letter_code
_entity_poly.pdbx_strand_id
1 'polypeptide(L)'
;MKHKAGTSNRVADALSRRSNLLATMTLSVPGFESFKELLETDPFFTKIMAGLGSQNFSEFFLVDGFLFHGNQLCIPECSLRLQIIKELHGEGHLGRDRTLQLVRDNYFWPMIRREVERYVERCHQCEVLDVLCQQELDIALEDKPSEMDDKEWETLNRQACGTIRLNLAKDQKYTIMKEKFVKKLWKTLEDKYMTKSLENRLYLKKKLFRFTYVPGMSINNHINMFNKILADLLNLDEHFSEEDKALLLINSLHDEYDHLSTTLIHGKDNISFDVVCSALYNCETQKKDKRDHRDMSAEALTARGRS
;
A
#
# COMPACT_ATOMS: atom_id res chain seq x y z
N MET A 1 28.65 -20.39 -2.33
CA MET A 1 27.75 -21.39 -1.71
C MET A 1 26.47 -21.47 -2.53
N LYS A 2 26.00 -22.66 -2.89
CA LYS A 2 24.80 -22.85 -3.72
C LYS A 2 23.54 -22.56 -2.88
N HIS A 3 22.78 -21.55 -3.28
CA HIS A 3 21.52 -21.14 -2.65
C HIS A 3 20.47 -22.25 -2.86
N LYS A 4 20.06 -22.94 -1.78
CA LYS A 4 18.91 -23.85 -1.82
C LYS A 4 17.65 -23.02 -1.54
N ALA A 5 16.92 -22.65 -2.60
CA ALA A 5 15.54 -22.18 -2.45
C ALA A 5 14.67 -23.38 -2.02
N GLY A 6 14.48 -23.52 -0.71
CA GLY A 6 13.69 -24.59 -0.12
C GLY A 6 12.25 -24.17 0.15
N THR A 7 11.31 -25.06 -0.15
CA THR A 7 9.89 -25.04 0.28
C THR A 7 9.67 -24.70 1.76
N SER A 8 10.70 -24.85 2.60
CA SER A 8 10.74 -24.45 4.01
C SER A 8 10.50 -22.94 4.27
N ASN A 9 10.80 -22.06 3.31
CA ASN A 9 10.63 -20.60 3.50
C ASN A 9 9.21 -20.09 3.20
N ARG A 10 8.32 -20.91 2.63
CA ARG A 10 6.96 -20.47 2.24
C ARG A 10 6.05 -20.18 3.43
N VAL A 11 6.17 -20.99 4.48
CA VAL A 11 5.36 -20.84 5.70
C VAL A 11 5.80 -19.60 6.48
N ALA A 12 7.12 -19.42 6.63
CA ALA A 12 7.70 -18.23 7.26
C ALA A 12 7.36 -16.94 6.51
N ASP A 13 7.43 -16.94 5.18
CA ASP A 13 7.03 -15.81 4.33
C ASP A 13 5.53 -15.49 4.49
N ALA A 14 4.66 -16.51 4.47
CA ALA A 14 3.22 -16.33 4.69
C ALA A 14 2.90 -15.75 6.07
N LEU A 15 3.54 -16.26 7.14
CA LEU A 15 3.37 -15.73 8.49
C LEU A 15 3.88 -14.28 8.62
N SER A 16 5.02 -13.96 8.01
CA SER A 16 5.54 -12.60 8.00
C SER A 16 4.59 -11.65 7.28
N ARG A 17 4.05 -12.04 6.11
CA ARG A 17 3.08 -11.22 5.36
C ARG A 17 1.83 -10.91 6.19
N ARG A 18 1.24 -11.91 6.86
CA ARG A 18 0.06 -11.71 7.71
C ARG A 18 0.36 -10.78 8.88
N SER A 19 1.48 -11.00 9.57
CA SER A 19 1.92 -10.15 10.68
C SER A 19 2.12 -8.70 10.23
N ASN A 20 2.75 -8.49 9.07
CA ASN A 20 2.95 -7.16 8.48
C ASN A 20 1.64 -6.48 8.08
N LEU A 21 0.67 -7.25 7.58
CA LEU A 21 -0.64 -6.72 7.24
C LEU A 21 -1.41 -6.28 8.48
N LEU A 22 -1.44 -7.10 9.54
CA LEU A 22 -2.07 -6.74 10.81
C LEU A 22 -1.43 -5.51 11.43
N ALA A 23 -0.10 -5.47 11.47
CA ALA A 23 0.70 -4.32 11.88
C ALA A 23 0.24 -3.02 11.19
N THR A 24 0.16 -3.08 9.85
CA THR A 24 -0.26 -1.94 9.02
C THR A 24 -1.67 -1.50 9.38
N MET A 25 -2.62 -2.43 9.46
CA MET A 25 -4.01 -2.15 9.76
C MET A 25 -4.20 -1.54 11.15
N THR A 26 -3.50 -2.05 12.18
CA THR A 26 -3.54 -1.51 13.54
C THR A 26 -3.10 -0.05 13.60
N LEU A 27 -2.11 0.34 12.79
CA LEU A 27 -1.62 1.72 12.73
C LEU A 27 -2.50 2.63 11.87
N SER A 28 -3.03 2.12 10.76
CA SER A 28 -3.77 2.94 9.78
C SER A 28 -5.27 3.05 10.06
N VAL A 29 -5.85 2.09 10.79
CA VAL A 29 -7.29 2.01 11.04
C VAL A 29 -7.58 2.22 12.53
N PRO A 30 -8.10 3.40 12.93
CA PRO A 30 -8.48 3.64 14.31
C PRO A 30 -9.52 2.62 14.79
N GLY A 31 -9.26 2.01 15.95
CA GLY A 31 -10.15 0.99 16.51
C GLY A 31 -10.13 -0.34 15.74
N PHE A 32 -9.10 -0.63 14.94
CA PHE A 32 -8.99 -1.91 14.23
C PHE A 32 -9.19 -3.13 15.12
N GLU A 33 -8.81 -3.04 16.40
CA GLU A 33 -8.98 -4.12 17.37
C GLU A 33 -10.45 -4.54 17.58
N SER A 34 -11.42 -3.63 17.48
CA SER A 34 -12.85 -3.96 17.61
C SER A 34 -13.39 -4.77 16.42
N PHE A 35 -12.60 -4.93 15.34
CA PHE A 35 -13.00 -5.74 14.19
C PHE A 35 -13.12 -7.22 14.53
N LYS A 36 -12.45 -7.68 15.59
CA LYS A 36 -12.59 -9.06 16.09
C LYS A 36 -14.05 -9.34 16.47
N GLU A 37 -14.68 -8.42 17.20
CA GLU A 37 -16.09 -8.50 17.59
C GLU A 37 -17.03 -8.37 16.38
N LEU A 38 -16.68 -7.55 15.40
CA LEU A 38 -17.46 -7.41 14.17
C LEU A 38 -17.48 -8.72 13.35
N LEU A 39 -16.37 -9.47 13.30
CA LEU A 39 -16.33 -10.77 12.63
C LEU A 39 -17.23 -11.82 13.29
N GLU A 40 -17.43 -11.75 14.60
CA GLU A 40 -18.30 -12.67 15.34
C GLU A 40 -19.78 -12.44 15.03
N THR A 41 -20.16 -11.21 14.70
CA THR A 41 -21.54 -10.82 14.40
C THR A 41 -21.84 -10.70 12.90
N ASP A 42 -20.84 -10.86 12.03
CA ASP A 42 -20.96 -10.75 10.59
C ASP A 42 -21.76 -11.93 9.97
N PRO A 43 -22.82 -11.66 9.18
CA PRO A 43 -23.70 -12.71 8.64
C PRO A 43 -23.01 -13.82 7.84
N PHE A 44 -21.86 -13.52 7.25
CA PHE A 44 -21.07 -14.47 6.48
C PHE A 44 -20.01 -15.15 7.35
N PHE A 45 -19.24 -14.37 8.12
CA PHE A 45 -18.12 -14.91 8.88
C PHE A 45 -18.51 -15.66 10.14
N THR A 46 -19.65 -15.37 10.80
CA THR A 46 -20.07 -16.09 12.02
C THR A 46 -20.09 -17.61 11.81
N LYS A 47 -20.55 -18.07 10.63
CA LYS A 47 -20.60 -19.51 10.29
C LYS A 47 -19.20 -20.12 10.12
N ILE A 48 -18.28 -19.35 9.53
CA ILE A 48 -16.88 -19.76 9.34
C ILE A 48 -16.19 -19.83 10.70
N MET A 49 -16.37 -18.80 11.53
CA MET A 49 -15.83 -18.71 12.89
C MET A 49 -16.27 -19.90 13.75
N ALA A 50 -17.56 -20.26 13.70
CA ALA A 50 -18.09 -21.42 14.42
C ALA A 50 -17.58 -22.78 13.90
N GLY A 51 -17.12 -22.84 12.65
CA GLY A 51 -16.68 -24.05 11.96
C GLY A 51 -15.17 -24.17 11.78
N LEU A 52 -14.36 -23.29 12.39
CA LEU A 52 -12.90 -23.30 12.27
C LEU A 52 -12.34 -24.67 12.71
N GLY A 53 -11.39 -25.19 11.92
CA GLY A 53 -10.81 -26.52 12.12
C GLY A 53 -11.61 -27.68 11.52
N SER A 54 -12.81 -27.44 10.98
CA SER A 54 -13.52 -28.42 10.16
C SER A 54 -12.94 -28.53 8.75
N GLN A 55 -13.14 -29.67 8.09
CA GLN A 55 -12.66 -29.90 6.71
C GLN A 55 -13.23 -28.88 5.71
N ASN A 56 -14.45 -28.38 5.97
CA ASN A 56 -15.17 -27.42 5.13
C ASN A 56 -14.58 -26.01 5.14
N PHE A 57 -13.79 -25.64 6.17
CA PHE A 57 -13.19 -24.31 6.32
C PHE A 57 -11.68 -24.38 6.54
N SER A 58 -11.02 -25.42 6.01
CA SER A 58 -9.59 -25.66 6.19
C SER A 58 -8.67 -24.53 5.67
N GLU A 59 -9.18 -23.67 4.79
CA GLU A 59 -8.47 -22.49 4.27
C GLU A 59 -8.53 -21.27 5.19
N PHE A 60 -9.37 -21.33 6.24
CA PHE A 60 -9.60 -20.25 7.20
C PHE A 60 -8.96 -20.55 8.56
N PHE A 61 -8.34 -19.55 9.17
CA PHE A 61 -7.73 -19.66 10.49
C PHE A 61 -7.55 -18.28 11.13
N LEU A 62 -7.30 -18.29 12.44
CA LEU A 62 -7.09 -17.07 13.23
C LEU A 62 -5.60 -16.78 13.41
N VAL A 63 -5.24 -15.50 13.30
CA VAL A 63 -3.93 -14.96 13.65
C VAL A 63 -4.17 -13.73 14.53
N ASP A 64 -3.69 -13.75 15.77
CA ASP A 64 -3.90 -12.68 16.76
C ASP A 64 -5.36 -12.25 16.92
N GLY A 65 -6.30 -13.19 16.82
CA GLY A 65 -7.74 -12.95 16.90
C GLY A 65 -8.40 -12.43 15.62
N PHE A 66 -7.64 -12.22 14.54
CA PHE A 66 -8.17 -11.83 13.23
C PHE A 66 -8.30 -13.04 12.30
N LEU A 67 -9.37 -13.08 11.51
CA LEU A 67 -9.64 -14.16 10.57
C LEU A 67 -8.87 -13.95 9.25
N PHE A 68 -8.22 -15.01 8.78
CA PHE A 68 -7.53 -15.06 7.49
C PHE A 68 -8.11 -16.14 6.58
N HIS A 69 -8.11 -15.87 5.27
CA HIS A 69 -8.30 -16.85 4.19
C HIS A 69 -6.98 -16.93 3.40
N GLY A 70 -6.21 -18.01 3.58
CA GLY A 70 -4.86 -18.07 3.01
C GLY A 70 -3.96 -16.93 3.52
N ASN A 71 -3.57 -15.96 2.68
CA ASN A 71 -2.79 -14.78 3.10
C ASN A 71 -3.63 -13.51 3.22
N GLN A 72 -4.94 -13.61 2.98
CA GLN A 72 -5.84 -12.49 2.91
C GLN A 72 -6.52 -12.27 4.25
N LEU A 73 -6.49 -11.04 4.75
CA LEU A 73 -7.22 -10.64 5.95
C LEU A 73 -8.72 -10.55 5.62
N CYS A 74 -9.55 -11.22 6.41
CA CYS A 74 -11.00 -11.18 6.26
C CYS A 74 -11.56 -9.88 6.83
N ILE A 75 -12.31 -9.13 6.01
CA ILE A 75 -12.88 -7.83 6.39
C ILE A 75 -14.41 -7.95 6.57
N PRO A 76 -14.96 -7.70 7.77
CA PRO A 76 -16.40 -7.78 8.02
C PRO A 76 -17.17 -6.71 7.22
N GLU A 77 -18.50 -6.84 7.17
CA GLU A 77 -19.36 -5.85 6.50
C GLU A 77 -19.33 -4.51 7.25
N CYS A 78 -18.41 -3.64 6.84
CA CYS A 78 -18.16 -2.34 7.45
C CYS A 78 -17.59 -1.34 6.43
N SER A 79 -17.46 -0.08 6.86
CA SER A 79 -16.95 1.01 6.02
C SER A 79 -15.51 0.81 5.54
N LEU A 80 -14.71 -0.04 6.21
CA LEU A 80 -13.32 -0.32 5.82
C LEU A 80 -13.23 -0.97 4.43
N ARG A 81 -14.21 -1.77 4.00
CA ARG A 81 -14.22 -2.36 2.64
C ARG A 81 -14.16 -1.28 1.57
N LEU A 82 -15.00 -0.25 1.69
CA LEU A 82 -15.03 0.88 0.76
C LEU A 82 -13.74 1.70 0.84
N GLN A 83 -13.19 1.89 2.04
CA GLN A 83 -11.93 2.60 2.23
C GLN A 83 -10.76 1.88 1.55
N ILE A 84 -10.66 0.56 1.70
CA ILE A 84 -9.65 -0.27 1.04
C ILE A 84 -9.76 -0.15 -0.48
N ILE A 85 -10.98 -0.28 -1.04
CA ILE A 85 -11.19 -0.15 -2.48
C ILE A 85 -10.77 1.25 -2.95
N LYS A 86 -11.17 2.30 -2.23
CA LYS A 86 -10.83 3.69 -2.57
C LYS A 86 -9.33 3.95 -2.57
N GLU A 87 -8.62 3.48 -1.53
CA GLU A 87 -7.18 3.67 -1.40
C GLU A 87 -6.45 2.95 -2.53
N LEU A 88 -6.74 1.66 -2.75
CA LEU A 88 -6.07 0.85 -3.78
C LEU A 88 -6.43 1.28 -5.22
N HIS A 89 -7.64 1.74 -5.44
CA HIS A 89 -8.03 2.31 -6.74
C HIS A 89 -7.34 3.66 -7.00
N GLY A 90 -7.16 4.47 -5.96
CA GLY A 90 -6.51 5.78 -6.03
C GLY A 90 -5.01 5.72 -6.34
N GLU A 91 -4.36 4.56 -6.21
CA GLU A 91 -2.94 4.35 -6.59
C GLU A 91 -2.67 4.43 -8.11
N GLY A 92 -3.61 4.94 -8.92
CA GLY A 92 -3.39 5.18 -10.34
C GLY A 92 -4.60 4.93 -11.24
N HIS A 93 -5.83 4.84 -10.71
CA HIS A 93 -7.05 4.62 -11.52
C HIS A 93 -6.94 3.43 -12.46
N LEU A 94 -6.34 2.35 -11.98
CA LEU A 94 -5.85 1.21 -12.77
C LEU A 94 -6.98 0.36 -13.42
N GLY A 95 -8.22 0.82 -13.36
CA GLY A 95 -9.40 0.11 -13.83
C GLY A 95 -9.85 -1.01 -12.88
N ARG A 96 -10.97 -1.65 -13.24
CA ARG A 96 -11.65 -2.66 -12.42
C ARG A 96 -10.74 -3.84 -12.10
N ASP A 97 -10.17 -4.47 -13.12
CA ASP A 97 -9.52 -5.77 -12.98
C ASP A 97 -8.23 -5.68 -12.17
N ARG A 98 -7.47 -4.58 -12.35
CA ARG A 98 -6.28 -4.33 -11.55
C ARG A 98 -6.61 -3.98 -10.10
N THR A 99 -7.63 -3.13 -9.87
CA THR A 99 -8.10 -2.82 -8.51
C THR A 99 -8.54 -4.09 -7.79
N LEU A 100 -9.29 -4.96 -8.48
CA LEU A 100 -9.74 -6.25 -7.95
C LEU A 100 -8.57 -7.16 -7.56
N GLN A 101 -7.52 -7.19 -8.37
CA GLN A 101 -6.30 -7.94 -8.07
C GLN A 101 -5.62 -7.39 -6.80
N LEU A 102 -5.38 -6.08 -6.73
CA LEU A 102 -4.73 -5.44 -5.58
C LEU A 102 -5.50 -5.68 -4.26
N VAL A 103 -6.83 -5.61 -4.31
CA VAL A 103 -7.67 -5.92 -3.15
C VAL A 103 -7.50 -7.38 -2.74
N ARG A 104 -7.54 -8.31 -3.72
CA ARG A 104 -7.40 -9.74 -3.46
C ARG A 104 -6.00 -10.15 -3.03
N ASP A 105 -4.96 -9.36 -3.30
CA ASP A 105 -3.62 -9.72 -2.86
C ASP A 105 -3.50 -9.75 -1.32
N ASN A 106 -4.30 -8.93 -0.61
CA ASN A 106 -4.19 -8.77 0.84
C ASN A 106 -5.50 -8.98 1.60
N TYR A 107 -6.67 -8.91 0.96
CA TYR A 107 -7.96 -8.90 1.67
C TYR A 107 -8.97 -9.86 1.08
N PHE A 108 -9.86 -10.35 1.95
CA PHE A 108 -10.95 -11.24 1.60
C PHE A 108 -12.27 -10.77 2.21
N TRP A 109 -13.34 -10.77 1.40
CA TRP A 109 -14.72 -10.72 1.84
C TRP A 109 -15.63 -11.28 0.74
N PRO A 110 -16.85 -11.74 1.07
CA PRO A 110 -17.81 -12.15 0.04
C PRO A 110 -18.10 -10.98 -0.91
N MET A 111 -18.15 -11.28 -2.21
CA MET A 111 -18.54 -10.30 -3.25
C MET A 111 -17.57 -9.13 -3.48
N ILE A 112 -16.27 -9.23 -3.15
CA ILE A 112 -15.24 -8.22 -3.50
C ILE A 112 -15.42 -7.72 -4.94
N ARG A 113 -15.55 -8.64 -5.90
CA ARG A 113 -15.69 -8.31 -7.33
C ARG A 113 -16.83 -7.32 -7.58
N ARG A 114 -18.01 -7.58 -7.01
CA ARG A 114 -19.20 -6.74 -7.19
C ARG A 114 -19.03 -5.37 -6.54
N GLU A 115 -18.37 -5.30 -5.39
CA GLU A 115 -18.13 -4.03 -4.70
C GLU A 115 -17.08 -3.18 -5.43
N VAL A 116 -16.00 -3.81 -5.92
CA VAL A 116 -14.99 -3.14 -6.77
C VAL A 116 -15.61 -2.66 -8.08
N GLU A 117 -16.37 -3.51 -8.78
CA GLU A 117 -17.11 -3.15 -9.99
C GLU A 117 -17.98 -1.91 -9.75
N ARG A 118 -18.85 -1.96 -8.74
CA ARG A 118 -19.75 -0.85 -8.40
C ARG A 118 -18.99 0.44 -8.06
N TYR A 119 -17.83 0.34 -7.42
CA TYR A 119 -17.03 1.51 -7.10
C TYR A 119 -16.38 2.11 -8.35
N VAL A 120 -15.73 1.28 -9.17
CA VAL A 120 -15.02 1.73 -10.37
C VAL A 120 -15.98 2.24 -11.44
N GLU A 121 -17.16 1.62 -11.59
CA GLU A 121 -18.23 2.12 -12.49
C GLU A 121 -18.74 3.52 -12.11
N ARG A 122 -18.55 3.95 -10.86
CA ARG A 122 -18.90 5.31 -10.39
C ARG A 122 -17.69 6.24 -10.38
N CYS A 123 -16.51 5.74 -10.75
CA CYS A 123 -15.32 6.55 -10.87
C CYS A 123 -15.37 7.34 -12.17
N HIS A 124 -15.68 8.64 -12.06
CA HIS A 124 -15.77 9.53 -13.21
C HIS A 124 -14.45 9.60 -13.99
N GLN A 125 -13.30 9.42 -13.33
CA GLN A 125 -12.01 9.43 -14.00
C GLN A 125 -11.81 8.19 -14.89
N CYS A 126 -12.16 7.00 -14.40
CA CYS A 126 -12.13 5.79 -15.23
C CYS A 126 -13.14 5.90 -16.37
N GLU A 127 -14.33 6.42 -16.11
CA GLU A 127 -15.34 6.65 -17.16
C GLU A 127 -14.80 7.59 -18.26
N VAL A 128 -14.17 8.70 -17.88
CA VAL A 128 -13.61 9.64 -18.87
C VAL A 128 -12.41 9.03 -19.61
N LEU A 129 -11.52 8.32 -18.92
CA LEU A 129 -10.39 7.63 -19.56
C LEU A 129 -10.86 6.56 -20.53
N ASP A 130 -11.83 5.74 -20.14
CA ASP A 130 -12.38 4.69 -21.01
C ASP A 130 -13.00 5.30 -22.27
N VAL A 131 -13.72 6.43 -22.16
CA VAL A 131 -14.27 7.13 -23.33
C VAL A 131 -13.16 7.70 -24.21
N LEU A 132 -12.08 8.24 -23.63
CA LEU A 132 -10.93 8.72 -24.41
C LEU A 132 -10.23 7.58 -25.15
N CYS A 133 -9.98 6.45 -24.48
CA CYS A 133 -9.38 5.25 -25.09
C CYS A 133 -10.27 4.68 -26.20
N GLN A 134 -11.58 4.60 -26.00
CA GLN A 134 -12.54 4.15 -27.03
C GLN A 134 -12.55 5.04 -28.27
N GLN A 135 -12.20 6.32 -28.11
CA GLN A 135 -12.12 7.29 -29.19
C GLN A 135 -10.69 7.47 -29.74
N GLU A 136 -9.73 6.69 -29.25
CA GLU A 136 -8.30 6.80 -29.59
C GLU A 136 -7.72 8.21 -29.32
N LEU A 137 -8.24 8.87 -28.28
CA LEU A 137 -7.87 10.23 -27.86
C LEU A 137 -6.96 10.26 -26.63
N ASP A 138 -6.70 9.11 -26.01
CA ASP A 138 -5.87 8.95 -24.82
C ASP A 138 -4.43 9.42 -25.05
N ILE A 139 -3.89 9.22 -26.27
CA ILE A 139 -2.57 9.71 -26.66
C ILE A 139 -2.41 11.23 -26.47
N ALA A 140 -3.50 12.00 -26.56
CA ALA A 140 -3.45 13.44 -26.41
C ALA A 140 -3.17 13.89 -24.96
N LEU A 141 -3.33 12.99 -23.97
CA LEU A 141 -2.95 13.23 -22.57
C LEU A 141 -1.42 13.28 -22.39
N GLU A 142 -0.67 12.69 -23.32
CA GLU A 142 0.79 12.66 -23.32
C GLU A 142 1.41 13.83 -24.10
N ASP A 143 2.75 13.85 -24.19
CA ASP A 143 3.44 14.80 -25.08
C ASP A 143 3.29 14.39 -26.55
N LYS A 144 3.25 15.41 -27.43
CA LYS A 144 3.09 15.22 -28.88
C LYS A 144 4.20 14.30 -29.43
N PRO A 145 3.86 13.19 -30.12
CA PRO A 145 4.85 12.37 -30.80
C PRO A 145 5.59 13.17 -31.89
N SER A 146 6.91 12.97 -32.01
CA SER A 146 7.76 13.70 -32.96
C SER A 146 7.38 13.50 -34.44
N GLU A 147 6.75 12.38 -34.76
CA GLU A 147 6.36 12.01 -36.13
C GLU A 147 4.99 12.56 -36.53
N MET A 148 4.22 13.14 -35.60
CA MET A 148 2.85 13.58 -35.84
C MET A 148 2.78 15.02 -36.36
N ASP A 149 1.86 15.29 -37.28
CA ASP A 149 1.62 16.64 -37.79
C ASP A 149 0.97 17.55 -36.71
N ASP A 150 1.27 18.86 -36.76
CA ASP A 150 0.74 19.84 -35.80
C ASP A 150 -0.79 19.95 -35.88
N LYS A 151 -1.36 19.92 -37.09
CA LYS A 151 -2.81 20.08 -37.30
C LYS A 151 -3.57 18.84 -36.86
N GLU A 152 -3.01 17.66 -37.09
CA GLU A 152 -3.54 16.39 -36.58
C GLU A 152 -3.54 16.38 -35.05
N TRP A 153 -2.43 16.75 -34.42
CA TRP A 153 -2.32 16.85 -32.96
C TRP A 153 -3.30 17.87 -32.36
N GLU A 154 -3.44 19.05 -32.96
CA GLU A 154 -4.42 20.05 -32.52
C GLU A 154 -5.87 19.54 -32.58
N THR A 155 -6.17 18.71 -33.58
CA THR A 155 -7.49 18.10 -33.76
C THR A 155 -7.76 17.08 -32.65
N LEU A 156 -6.83 16.16 -32.41
CA LEU A 156 -6.91 15.17 -31.33
C LEU A 156 -7.05 15.86 -29.96
N ASN A 157 -6.20 16.84 -29.69
CA ASN A 157 -6.25 17.63 -28.44
C ASN A 157 -7.61 18.33 -28.25
N ARG A 158 -8.17 18.92 -29.31
CA ARG A 158 -9.48 19.58 -29.26
C ARG A 158 -10.62 18.59 -29.01
N GLN A 159 -10.58 17.43 -29.68
CA GLN A 159 -11.56 16.36 -29.49
C GLN A 159 -11.50 15.83 -28.06
N ALA A 160 -10.30 15.53 -27.56
CA ALA A 160 -10.10 15.05 -26.20
C ALA A 160 -10.60 16.06 -25.15
N CYS A 161 -10.31 17.36 -25.33
CA CYS A 161 -10.86 18.42 -24.48
C CYS A 161 -12.40 18.45 -24.51
N GLY A 162 -13.00 18.27 -25.69
CA GLY A 162 -14.45 18.19 -25.86
C GLY A 162 -15.05 17.01 -25.09
N THR A 163 -14.48 15.82 -25.28
CA THR A 163 -14.89 14.58 -24.62
C THR A 163 -14.83 14.70 -23.10
N ILE A 164 -13.72 15.20 -22.53
CA ILE A 164 -13.62 15.38 -21.07
C ILE A 164 -14.69 16.37 -20.58
N ARG A 165 -14.87 17.51 -21.24
CA ARG A 165 -15.87 18.51 -20.83
C ARG A 165 -17.30 17.99 -20.93
N LEU A 166 -17.60 17.11 -21.88
CA LEU A 166 -18.94 16.54 -22.03
C LEU A 166 -19.29 15.60 -20.85
N ASN A 167 -18.31 14.86 -20.37
CA ASN A 167 -18.45 13.87 -19.28
C ASN A 167 -18.36 14.46 -17.86
N LEU A 168 -18.14 15.77 -17.72
CA LEU A 168 -18.12 16.44 -16.41
C LEU A 168 -19.47 17.07 -16.05
N ALA A 169 -19.75 17.16 -14.74
CA ALA A 169 -20.93 17.87 -14.25
C ALA A 169 -20.82 19.39 -14.49
N LYS A 170 -21.96 20.09 -14.61
CA LYS A 170 -22.01 21.52 -15.01
C LYS A 170 -21.16 22.44 -14.12
N ASP A 171 -21.18 22.19 -12.82
CA ASP A 171 -20.40 22.87 -11.78
C ASP A 171 -18.88 22.61 -11.91
N GLN A 172 -18.48 21.44 -12.38
CA GLN A 172 -17.08 21.07 -12.60
C GLN A 172 -16.49 21.72 -13.87
N LYS A 173 -17.33 21.99 -14.89
CA LYS A 173 -16.90 22.58 -16.17
C LYS A 173 -16.32 23.99 -16.03
N TYR A 174 -16.82 24.80 -15.09
CA TYR A 174 -16.41 26.20 -14.96
C TYR A 174 -14.90 26.37 -14.76
N THR A 175 -14.26 25.45 -14.03
CA THR A 175 -12.82 25.54 -13.73
C THR A 175 -11.93 25.23 -14.93
N ILE A 176 -12.40 24.39 -15.85
CA ILE A 176 -11.61 23.89 -16.99
C ILE A 176 -12.06 24.45 -18.35
N MET A 177 -13.10 25.27 -18.36
CA MET A 177 -13.75 25.74 -19.59
C MET A 177 -12.82 26.57 -20.49
N LYS A 178 -11.83 27.24 -19.88
CA LYS A 178 -10.85 28.09 -20.57
C LYS A 178 -9.61 27.32 -21.03
N GLU A 179 -9.39 26.10 -20.55
CA GLU A 179 -8.17 25.34 -20.84
C GLU A 179 -8.18 24.80 -22.26
N LYS A 180 -7.16 25.11 -23.06
CA LYS A 180 -7.10 24.74 -24.49
C LYS A 180 -6.34 23.45 -24.76
N PHE A 181 -5.61 22.94 -23.76
CA PHE A 181 -4.77 21.76 -23.87
C PHE A 181 -5.30 20.67 -22.97
N VAL A 182 -5.54 19.49 -23.54
CA VAL A 182 -6.15 18.36 -22.83
C VAL A 182 -5.27 17.89 -21.68
N LYS A 183 -3.94 17.85 -21.87
CA LYS A 183 -2.97 17.53 -20.81
C LYS A 183 -3.07 18.49 -19.61
N LYS A 184 -3.17 19.79 -19.87
CA LYS A 184 -3.32 20.81 -18.81
C LYS A 184 -4.70 20.75 -18.15
N LEU A 185 -5.74 20.50 -18.95
CA LEU A 185 -7.10 20.32 -18.49
C LEU A 185 -7.19 19.10 -17.55
N TRP A 186 -6.63 17.97 -17.97
CA TRP A 186 -6.57 16.72 -17.20
C TRP A 186 -5.82 16.92 -15.88
N LYS A 187 -4.62 17.52 -15.94
CA LYS A 187 -3.84 17.85 -14.75
C LYS A 187 -4.60 18.76 -13.77
N THR A 188 -5.37 19.73 -14.26
CA THR A 188 -6.19 20.61 -13.42
C THR A 188 -7.31 19.85 -12.70
N LEU A 189 -7.89 18.83 -13.36
CA LEU A 189 -8.88 17.96 -12.74
C LEU A 189 -8.23 17.04 -11.69
N GLU A 190 -7.05 16.49 -12.00
CA GLU A 190 -6.27 15.68 -11.05
C GLU A 190 -5.89 16.48 -9.80
N ASP A 191 -5.39 17.70 -9.96
CA ASP A 191 -5.03 18.60 -8.86
C ASP A 191 -6.26 18.98 -8.01
N LYS A 192 -7.41 19.22 -8.64
CA LYS A 192 -8.63 19.67 -7.95
C LYS A 192 -9.40 18.55 -7.26
N TYR A 193 -9.42 17.36 -7.84
CA TYR A 193 -10.29 16.28 -7.39
C TYR A 193 -9.55 15.05 -6.89
N MET A 194 -8.28 14.82 -7.26
CA MET A 194 -7.72 13.46 -7.19
C MET A 194 -6.47 13.22 -6.35
N THR A 195 -5.60 14.16 -6.03
CA THR A 195 -4.40 13.74 -5.23
C THR A 195 -3.88 14.75 -4.22
N LYS A 196 -3.94 16.05 -4.43
CA LYS A 196 -3.37 17.04 -3.48
C LYS A 196 -4.35 17.54 -2.41
N SER A 197 -5.44 16.82 -2.18
CA SER A 197 -6.43 17.21 -1.18
C SER A 197 -5.75 17.37 0.19
N LEU A 198 -6.16 18.39 0.94
CA LEU A 198 -5.62 18.63 2.28
C LEU A 198 -5.86 17.39 3.16
N GLU A 199 -6.94 16.68 2.90
CA GLU A 199 -7.35 15.44 3.55
C GLU A 199 -6.37 14.28 3.28
N ASN A 200 -5.92 14.09 2.03
CA ASN A 200 -4.95 13.04 1.68
C ASN A 200 -3.57 13.36 2.26
N ARG A 201 -3.13 14.63 2.17
CA ARG A 201 -1.87 15.09 2.76
C ARG A 201 -1.90 14.94 4.29
N LEU A 202 -3.01 15.30 4.93
CA LEU A 202 -3.20 15.12 6.37
C LEU A 202 -3.20 13.64 6.76
N TYR A 203 -3.88 12.78 6.00
CA TYR A 203 -3.90 11.34 6.23
C TYR A 203 -2.49 10.73 6.14
N LEU A 204 -1.77 10.99 5.05
CA LEU A 204 -0.42 10.46 4.86
C LEU A 204 0.58 11.03 5.87
N LYS A 205 0.50 12.32 6.21
CA LYS A 205 1.32 12.90 7.29
C LYS A 205 1.00 12.26 8.64
N LYS A 206 -0.28 12.06 8.98
CA LYS A 206 -0.67 11.33 10.21
C LYS A 206 -0.15 9.89 10.21
N LYS A 207 -0.20 9.20 9.07
CA LYS A 207 0.32 7.84 8.89
C LYS A 207 1.84 7.80 9.06
N LEU A 208 2.56 8.76 8.47
CA LEU A 208 4.01 8.92 8.62
C LEU A 208 4.42 9.19 10.07
N PHE A 209 3.80 10.18 10.73
CA PHE A 209 4.17 10.57 12.10
C PHE A 209 3.80 9.52 13.15
N ARG A 210 2.87 8.61 12.84
CA ARG A 210 2.48 7.48 13.69
C ARG A 210 3.11 6.17 13.23
N PHE A 211 4.00 6.22 12.25
CA PHE A 211 4.62 5.01 11.71
C PHE A 211 5.59 4.45 12.74
N THR A 212 5.39 3.20 13.14
CA THR A 212 6.21 2.51 14.14
C THR A 212 6.52 1.09 13.70
N TYR A 213 7.69 0.60 14.09
CA TYR A 213 8.16 -0.75 13.82
C TYR A 213 7.31 -1.75 14.57
N VAL A 214 6.90 -2.81 13.88
CA VAL A 214 6.09 -3.86 14.49
C VAL A 214 6.92 -5.13 14.69
N PRO A 215 6.98 -5.66 15.93
CA PRO A 215 7.69 -6.91 16.21
C PRO A 215 7.25 -8.06 15.28
N GLY A 216 8.22 -8.77 14.70
CA GLY A 216 7.98 -9.83 13.72
C GLY A 216 8.08 -9.40 12.24
N MET A 217 8.06 -8.10 11.96
CA MET A 217 8.40 -7.54 10.64
C MET A 217 9.91 -7.59 10.40
N SER A 218 10.34 -7.70 9.14
CA SER A 218 11.75 -7.48 8.76
C SER A 218 12.04 -5.98 8.69
N ILE A 219 13.26 -5.56 9.06
CA ILE A 219 13.60 -4.13 8.98
C ILE A 219 13.51 -3.62 7.54
N ASN A 220 13.76 -4.51 6.56
CA ASN A 220 13.66 -4.18 5.14
C ASN A 220 12.22 -3.89 4.74
N ASN A 221 11.25 -4.65 5.23
CA ASN A 221 9.84 -4.36 4.97
C ASN A 221 9.42 -3.06 5.64
N HIS A 222 9.89 -2.81 6.87
CA HIS A 222 9.65 -1.55 7.58
C HIS A 222 10.15 -0.33 6.78
N ILE A 223 11.40 -0.39 6.29
CA ILE A 223 12.00 0.66 5.45
C ILE A 223 11.23 0.82 4.13
N ASN A 224 10.86 -0.29 3.47
CA ASN A 224 10.10 -0.24 2.23
C ASN A 224 8.72 0.41 2.41
N MET A 225 8.03 0.09 3.51
CA MET A 225 6.75 0.71 3.84
C MET A 225 6.89 2.20 4.15
N PHE A 226 7.94 2.59 4.89
CA PHE A 226 8.27 4.00 5.14
C PHE A 226 8.55 4.76 3.84
N ASN A 227 9.37 4.18 2.95
CA ASN A 227 9.68 4.73 1.64
C ASN A 227 8.45 4.87 0.75
N LYS A 228 7.51 3.91 0.81
CA LYS A 228 6.23 4.03 0.10
C LYS A 228 5.46 5.26 0.58
N ILE A 229 5.33 5.47 1.89
CA ILE A 229 4.63 6.65 2.43
C ILE A 229 5.32 7.96 2.01
N LEU A 230 6.66 8.01 2.02
CA LEU A 230 7.42 9.18 1.56
C LEU A 230 7.24 9.44 0.06
N ALA A 231 7.22 8.39 -0.77
CA ALA A 231 6.97 8.51 -2.21
C ALA A 231 5.55 9.00 -2.47
N ASP A 232 4.56 8.48 -1.75
CA ASP A 232 3.17 8.93 -1.84
C ASP A 232 3.06 10.41 -1.45
N LEU A 233 3.74 10.86 -0.38
CA LEU A 233 3.80 12.27 0.01
C LEU A 233 4.52 13.15 -1.02
N LEU A 234 5.62 12.67 -1.59
CA LEU A 234 6.34 13.39 -2.64
C LEU A 234 5.47 13.60 -3.89
N ASN A 235 4.67 12.60 -4.25
CA ASN A 235 3.67 12.71 -5.34
C ASN A 235 2.57 13.75 -5.04
N LEU A 236 2.42 14.16 -3.77
CA LEU A 236 1.53 15.25 -3.35
C LEU A 236 2.24 16.59 -3.17
N ASP A 237 3.45 16.75 -3.72
CA ASP A 237 4.35 17.90 -3.56
C ASP A 237 4.75 18.18 -2.08
N GLU A 238 4.69 17.17 -1.21
CA GLU A 238 5.16 17.26 0.18
C GLU A 238 6.60 16.77 0.28
N HIS A 239 7.53 17.72 0.38
CA HIS A 239 8.95 17.43 0.49
C HIS A 239 9.40 17.34 1.96
N PHE A 240 10.21 16.34 2.26
CA PHE A 240 10.89 16.18 3.54
C PHE A 240 12.40 16.27 3.33
N SER A 241 13.12 16.92 4.24
CA SER A 241 14.58 16.96 4.18
C SER A 241 15.17 15.57 4.47
N GLU A 242 16.40 15.33 4.01
CA GLU A 242 17.11 14.06 4.31
C GLU A 242 17.25 13.82 5.82
N GLU A 243 17.42 14.88 6.58
CA GLU A 243 17.47 14.87 8.04
C GLU A 243 16.12 14.47 8.64
N ASP A 244 15.02 15.10 8.21
CA ASP A 244 13.67 14.77 8.71
C ASP A 244 13.32 13.31 8.43
N LYS A 245 13.62 12.81 7.21
CA LYS A 245 13.40 11.40 6.85
C LYS A 245 14.18 10.47 7.78
N ALA A 246 15.45 10.80 8.06
CA ALA A 246 16.32 10.02 8.94
C ALA A 246 15.80 9.99 10.38
N LEU A 247 15.44 11.16 10.93
CA LEU A 247 14.93 11.28 12.29
C LEU A 247 13.58 10.58 12.45
N LEU A 248 12.66 10.74 11.49
CA LEU A 248 11.37 10.05 11.49
C LEU A 248 11.54 8.53 11.41
N LEU A 249 12.46 8.04 10.58
CA LEU A 249 12.75 6.60 10.50
C LEU A 249 13.35 6.09 11.81
N ILE A 250 14.30 6.79 12.44
CA ILE A 250 14.87 6.39 13.74
C ILE A 250 13.79 6.37 14.82
N ASN A 251 12.95 7.40 14.88
CA ASN A 251 11.87 7.49 15.86
C ASN A 251 10.77 6.45 15.65
N SER A 252 10.67 5.87 14.46
CA SER A 252 9.76 4.76 14.19
C SER A 252 10.25 3.41 14.72
N LEU A 253 11.52 3.27 15.13
CA LEU A 253 12.07 1.98 15.53
C LEU A 253 11.56 1.55 16.92
N HIS A 254 11.49 0.24 17.15
CA HIS A 254 11.16 -0.33 18.46
C HIS A 254 12.37 -0.28 19.41
N ASP A 255 12.12 -0.31 20.73
CA ASP A 255 13.11 -0.22 21.82
C ASP A 255 14.33 -1.16 21.65
N GLU A 256 14.15 -2.27 20.94
CA GLU A 256 15.22 -3.22 20.58
C GLU A 256 16.35 -2.59 19.74
N TYR A 257 16.11 -1.42 19.15
CA TYR A 257 17.06 -0.68 18.34
C TYR A 257 17.56 0.59 19.04
N ASP A 258 17.20 0.87 20.29
CA ASP A 258 17.58 2.10 21.01
C ASP A 258 19.09 2.34 21.06
N HIS A 259 19.87 1.28 21.23
CA HIS A 259 21.33 1.40 21.23
C HIS A 259 21.86 1.84 19.86
N LEU A 260 21.26 1.33 18.77
CA LEU A 260 21.61 1.73 17.41
C LEU A 260 21.17 3.18 17.17
N SER A 261 19.94 3.55 17.57
CA SER A 261 19.42 4.91 17.48
C SER A 261 20.33 5.92 18.19
N THR A 262 20.74 5.59 19.42
CA THR A 262 21.67 6.42 20.22
C THR A 262 23.02 6.55 19.51
N THR A 263 23.58 5.46 18.99
CA THR A 263 24.87 5.48 18.29
C THR A 263 24.80 6.26 16.97
N LEU A 264 23.67 6.21 16.28
CA LEU A 264 23.48 6.92 15.02
C LEU A 264 23.42 8.44 15.23
N ILE A 265 22.83 8.90 16.33
CA ILE A 265 22.63 10.32 16.67
C ILE A 265 23.82 10.90 17.44
N HIS A 266 24.44 10.12 18.33
CA HIS A 266 25.42 10.65 19.28
C HIS A 266 26.63 11.30 18.58
N GLY A 267 26.84 12.58 18.86
CA GLY A 267 27.99 13.35 18.37
C GLY A 267 27.91 13.77 16.90
N LYS A 268 26.73 13.70 16.27
CA LYS A 268 26.51 14.20 14.91
C LYS A 268 25.58 15.41 14.91
N ASP A 269 25.96 16.43 14.15
CA ASP A 269 25.16 17.64 13.94
C ASP A 269 24.07 17.45 12.87
N ASN A 270 24.24 16.47 11.97
CA ASN A 270 23.25 16.11 10.96
C ASN A 270 23.37 14.62 10.60
N ILE A 271 22.28 14.03 10.09
CA ILE A 271 22.20 12.63 9.69
C ILE A 271 21.48 12.48 8.35
N SER A 272 22.05 11.68 7.45
CA SER A 272 21.46 11.37 6.14
C SER A 272 20.58 10.12 6.23
N PHE A 273 19.46 10.14 5.52
CA PHE A 273 18.54 9.02 5.41
C PHE A 273 19.21 7.74 4.91
N ASP A 274 20.11 7.84 3.92
CA ASP A 274 20.85 6.71 3.35
C ASP A 274 21.76 6.03 4.38
N VAL A 275 22.36 6.82 5.27
CA VAL A 275 23.23 6.30 6.35
C VAL A 275 22.40 5.50 7.34
N VAL A 276 21.21 5.98 7.71
CA VAL A 276 20.29 5.27 8.61
C VAL A 276 19.82 3.96 7.97
N CYS A 277 19.36 4.01 6.72
CA CYS A 277 18.94 2.81 5.99
C CYS A 277 20.06 1.77 5.94
N SER A 278 21.27 2.17 5.56
CA SER A 278 22.44 1.28 5.49
C SER A 278 22.78 0.67 6.84
N ALA A 279 22.72 1.44 7.93
CA ALA A 279 22.97 0.94 9.28
C ALA A 279 21.91 -0.08 9.73
N LEU A 280 20.64 0.15 9.39
CA LEU A 280 19.54 -0.77 9.67
C LEU A 280 19.67 -2.07 8.87
N TYR A 281 19.99 -2.00 7.58
CA TYR A 281 20.29 -3.17 6.75
C TYR A 281 21.41 -4.01 7.36
N ASN A 282 22.53 -3.37 7.72
CA ASN A 282 23.66 -4.05 8.34
C ASN A 282 23.29 -4.69 9.70
N CYS A 283 22.46 -4.02 10.49
CA CYS A 283 21.98 -4.56 11.77
C CYS A 283 21.15 -5.84 11.58
N GLU A 284 20.28 -5.87 10.58
CA GLU A 284 19.49 -7.07 10.27
C GLU A 284 20.37 -8.23 9.79
N THR A 285 21.36 -7.97 8.93
CA THR A 285 22.31 -9.00 8.49
C THR A 285 23.07 -9.59 9.67
N GLN A 286 23.60 -8.74 10.56
CA GLN A 286 24.31 -9.20 11.76
C GLN A 286 23.41 -9.98 12.73
N LYS A 287 22.13 -9.59 12.86
CA LYS A 287 21.15 -10.33 13.68
C LYS A 287 20.83 -11.70 13.07
N LYS A 288 20.77 -11.83 11.74
CA LYS A 288 20.61 -13.11 11.03
C LYS A 288 21.82 -14.02 11.23
N ASP A 289 23.04 -13.51 11.00
CA ASP A 289 24.28 -14.29 11.16
C ASP A 289 24.46 -14.84 12.59
N LYS A 290 24.09 -14.04 13.61
CA LYS A 290 24.14 -14.46 15.01
C LYS A 290 23.08 -15.51 15.37
N ARG A 291 21.92 -15.50 14.71
CA ARG A 291 20.87 -16.53 14.89
C ARG A 291 21.29 -17.84 14.24
N ASP A 292 21.78 -17.78 13.00
CA ASP A 292 22.27 -18.96 12.28
C ASP A 292 23.41 -19.65 13.03
N HIS A 293 24.34 -18.88 13.59
CA HIS A 293 25.42 -19.43 14.44
C HIS A 293 24.92 -20.07 15.74
N ARG A 294 23.87 -19.52 16.37
CA ARG A 294 23.27 -20.10 17.58
C ARG A 294 22.51 -21.38 17.29
N ASP A 295 21.74 -21.43 16.20
CA ASP A 295 20.99 -22.61 15.80
C ASP A 295 21.92 -23.75 15.40
N MET A 296 22.99 -23.47 14.64
CA MET A 296 24.04 -24.44 14.35
C MET A 296 24.71 -24.98 15.63
N SER A 297 24.94 -24.13 16.63
CA SER A 297 25.53 -24.55 17.91
C SER A 297 24.54 -25.37 18.74
N ALA A 298 23.24 -25.08 18.71
CA ALA A 298 22.20 -25.81 19.41
C ALA A 298 21.94 -27.20 18.78
N GLU A 299 21.98 -27.29 17.45
CA GLU A 299 21.94 -28.56 16.72
C GLU A 299 23.16 -29.43 17.00
N ALA A 300 24.37 -28.85 17.09
CA ALA A 300 25.58 -29.58 17.45
C ALA A 300 25.56 -30.12 18.88
N LEU A 301 24.94 -29.40 19.82
CA LEU A 301 24.78 -29.83 21.21
C LEU A 301 23.72 -30.92 21.37
N THR A 302 22.61 -30.84 20.63
CA THR A 302 21.57 -31.89 20.64
C THR A 302 22.03 -33.18 19.97
N ALA A 303 22.91 -33.11 18.96
CA ALA A 303 23.52 -34.29 18.35
C ALA A 303 24.47 -35.04 19.30
N ARG A 304 25.18 -34.33 20.19
CA ARG A 304 26.10 -34.93 21.18
C ARG A 304 25.41 -35.53 22.40
N GLY A 305 24.18 -35.11 22.73
CA GLY A 305 23.42 -35.63 23.87
C GLY A 305 22.64 -36.93 23.60
N ARG A 306 22.70 -37.47 22.37
CA ARG A 306 21.99 -38.69 21.94
C ARG A 306 22.92 -39.88 21.62
N SER A 307 24.18 -39.83 22.05
CA SER A 307 25.16 -40.94 21.91
C SER A 307 25.41 -41.64 23.23
#